data_AF-A0A3A4K4X0-F1
#
_entry.id   AF-A0A3A4K4X0-F1
#
_cell.length_a   1.000
_cell.length_b   1.000
_cell.length_c   1.000
_cell.angle_alpha   90.00
_cell.angle_beta   90.00
_cell.angle_gamma   90.00
#
_symmetry.space_group_name_H-M   'P 1'
#
loop_
_entity.id
_entity.type
_entity.pdbx_description
1 polymer ?
#
loop_
_entity_poly.entity_id
_entity_poly.type
_entity_poly.pdbx_seq_one_letter_code
_entity_poly.pdbx_strand_id
1 'polypeptide(L)'
;MEVAMVQSTRSPISWLLLRDGHAVPIFGLSPEELKESCRATIKHAGCELKHTSGLNAIVHCLGFDGDFGDYKTRHWKRVRHTLAEHGLREYGNLFKVPTNDLTFQGMERQRRSLADRLFLGPKPMPRRVFTGYGHDWEAWDKLFSEVGPGGDAANSGPVPTEPEAARKWIYRHRTDLYGNLNFFSDHLLDLGEPGKFEAATYFLKDVSEAERRRVLANKRIVVEAFRQFIDQQQDGWLEIIPLTDNLALLKGPDGTYDLVWRNLRMSPPPSIGYSGRFMLDPRDTPGFVWAEQDFTTWNYFRKGGWDEKERHEAEQFHYAQGGKAGEDYPGEEVILERLLQSRGMCISKPRFPKATVAPNGFREVNLPDNRVLFVSEMVTVGEFRRFAEATDYMERREGESWSAANDSNPDSSPVGATFSDALAYCAWKEKELGIAVRFLTIDEHRMIRPFASEHYERLAQGDFPWENWPPRERLEASVIWSEPRFLEPGPDLPEFPPDTGRGTKSRKRWIESENYPPSALWREPLPWIEYSGLPFIDAWDAYEWCVDGRVAGRYWQGTMGDTKSWGEYKNVKIGFRLVIEADNS
;
A
#
# COMPACT_ATOMS: atom_id res chain seq x y z
N MET A 1 26.19 14.43 -3.24
CA MET A 1 27.09 13.44 -3.87
C MET A 1 26.19 12.54 -4.70
N GLU A 2 26.15 12.78 -6.02
CA GLU A 2 25.21 12.15 -6.96
C GLU A 2 25.38 10.63 -6.99
N VAL A 3 24.30 9.90 -6.72
CA VAL A 3 24.20 8.49 -7.07
C VAL A 3 24.05 8.44 -8.58
N ALA A 4 25.16 8.24 -9.29
CA ALA A 4 25.13 7.96 -10.72
C ALA A 4 24.39 6.63 -10.94
N MET A 5 23.09 6.72 -11.21
CA MET A 5 22.33 5.61 -11.79
C MET A 5 22.90 5.39 -13.20
N VAL A 6 23.74 4.38 -13.36
CA VAL A 6 24.03 3.82 -14.67
C VAL A 6 22.73 3.18 -15.14
N GLN A 7 21.93 3.92 -15.91
CA GLN A 7 20.71 3.45 -16.53
C GLN A 7 21.08 2.38 -17.59
N SER A 8 21.06 1.11 -17.19
CA SER A 8 20.86 0.04 -18.17
C SER A 8 19.46 0.23 -18.76
N THR A 9 19.37 0.32 -20.08
CA THR A 9 18.10 0.48 -20.82
C THR A 9 17.25 -0.80 -20.82
N ARG A 10 17.78 -1.90 -20.26
CA ARG A 10 17.12 -3.20 -20.15
C ARG A 10 16.45 -3.32 -18.78
N SER A 11 15.16 -3.67 -18.77
CA SER A 11 14.45 -4.00 -17.53
C SER A 11 14.99 -5.31 -16.94
N PRO A 12 15.27 -5.38 -15.62
CA PRO A 12 15.67 -6.63 -14.99
C PRO A 12 14.51 -7.63 -14.96
N ILE A 13 14.84 -8.92 -14.91
CA ILE A 13 13.91 -10.02 -14.70
C ILE A 13 13.22 -9.87 -13.33
N SER A 14 14.02 -9.70 -12.29
CA SER A 14 13.63 -9.47 -10.90
C SER A 14 14.88 -9.15 -10.07
N TRP A 15 14.72 -8.99 -8.76
CA TRP A 15 15.78 -8.59 -7.83
C TRP A 15 16.19 -9.75 -6.90
N LEU A 16 17.49 -9.91 -6.71
CA LEU A 16 18.13 -10.91 -5.85
C LEU A 16 18.72 -10.25 -4.60
N LEU A 17 18.49 -10.84 -3.43
CA LEU A 17 19.03 -10.34 -2.16
C LEU A 17 20.33 -11.06 -1.77
N LEU A 18 21.43 -10.32 -1.69
CA LEU A 18 22.71 -10.83 -1.17
C LEU A 18 22.70 -10.92 0.35
N ARG A 19 23.59 -11.73 0.94
CA ARG A 19 23.64 -11.98 2.40
C ARG A 19 23.79 -10.69 3.21
N ASP A 20 24.52 -9.73 2.68
CA ASP A 20 24.89 -8.49 3.38
C ASP A 20 23.90 -7.34 3.10
N GLY A 21 22.66 -7.66 2.73
CA GLY A 21 21.60 -6.66 2.52
C GLY A 21 21.65 -5.91 1.18
N HIS A 22 22.52 -6.29 0.24
CA HIS A 22 22.52 -5.71 -1.10
C HIS A 22 21.39 -6.28 -1.98
N ALA A 23 20.84 -5.46 -2.88
CA ALA A 23 19.86 -5.88 -3.86
C ALA A 23 20.45 -5.81 -5.27
N VAL A 24 20.38 -6.92 -6.01
CA VAL A 24 20.98 -7.08 -7.34
C VAL A 24 19.87 -7.23 -8.37
N PRO A 25 19.77 -6.35 -9.38
CA PRO A 25 18.88 -6.59 -10.51
C PRO A 25 19.45 -7.72 -11.36
N ILE A 26 18.68 -8.77 -11.62
CA ILE A 26 19.11 -9.90 -12.46
C ILE A 26 18.61 -9.69 -13.89
N PHE A 27 19.53 -9.57 -14.84
CA PHE A 27 19.18 -9.42 -16.26
C PHE A 27 19.11 -10.74 -17.03
N GLY A 28 19.72 -11.79 -16.49
CA GLY A 28 19.79 -13.12 -17.08
C GLY A 28 20.84 -13.98 -16.37
N LEU A 29 21.11 -15.17 -16.90
CA LEU A 29 22.05 -16.13 -16.30
C LEU A 29 23.41 -16.19 -17.03
N SER A 30 23.58 -15.55 -18.18
CA SER A 30 24.89 -15.59 -18.84
C SER A 30 25.95 -14.88 -17.98
N PRO A 31 27.24 -15.29 -18.05
CA PRO A 31 28.30 -14.62 -17.31
C PRO A 31 28.37 -13.11 -17.58
N GLU A 32 28.05 -12.68 -18.79
CA GLU A 32 28.00 -11.27 -19.19
C GLU A 32 26.85 -10.54 -18.49
N GLU A 33 25.66 -11.13 -18.46
CA GLU A 33 24.49 -10.57 -17.77
C GLU A 33 24.67 -10.55 -16.24
N LEU A 34 25.33 -11.55 -15.64
CA LEU A 34 25.65 -11.53 -14.21
C LEU A 34 26.69 -10.46 -13.86
N LYS A 35 27.65 -10.17 -14.76
CA LYS A 35 28.55 -9.01 -14.61
C LYS A 35 27.80 -7.70 -14.67
N GLU A 36 26.86 -7.56 -15.61
CA GLU A 36 25.99 -6.38 -15.68
C GLU A 36 25.17 -6.22 -14.40
N SER A 37 24.54 -7.31 -13.95
CA SER A 37 23.77 -7.38 -12.70
C SER A 37 24.59 -6.92 -11.48
N CYS A 38 25.84 -7.40 -11.38
CA CYS A 38 26.75 -7.01 -10.30
C CYS A 38 27.14 -5.51 -10.33
N ARG A 39 27.23 -4.90 -11.51
CA ARG A 39 27.52 -3.46 -11.63
C ARG A 39 26.32 -2.59 -11.25
N ALA A 40 25.11 -3.07 -11.54
CA ALA A 40 23.86 -2.38 -11.24
C ALA A 40 23.33 -2.67 -9.81
N THR A 41 24.15 -3.27 -8.94
CA THR A 41 23.75 -3.60 -7.56
C THR A 41 23.47 -2.35 -6.73
N ILE A 42 22.31 -2.32 -6.08
CA ILE A 42 21.98 -1.32 -5.06
C ILE A 42 22.63 -1.74 -3.75
N LYS A 43 23.55 -0.91 -3.26
CA LYS A 43 24.35 -1.23 -2.09
C LYS A 43 23.61 -0.88 -0.79
N HIS A 44 23.67 -1.76 0.20
CA HIS A 44 23.25 -1.45 1.56
C HIS A 44 24.22 -0.44 2.19
N ALA A 45 23.70 0.51 2.95
CA ALA A 45 24.52 1.54 3.59
C ALA A 45 25.49 0.91 4.59
N GLY A 46 26.76 1.35 4.59
CA GLY A 46 27.79 0.84 5.51
C GLY A 46 28.41 -0.50 5.12
N CYS A 47 27.95 -1.17 4.06
CA CYS A 47 28.54 -2.42 3.57
C CYS A 47 29.28 -2.20 2.24
N GLU A 48 30.61 -2.32 2.26
CA GLU A 48 31.39 -2.31 1.02
C GLU A 48 31.25 -3.64 0.26
N LEU A 49 30.95 -3.56 -1.03
CA LEU A 49 30.94 -4.72 -1.92
C LEU A 49 31.91 -4.52 -3.08
N LYS A 50 33.04 -5.26 -3.03
CA LYS A 50 33.98 -5.35 -4.16
C LYS A 50 33.33 -6.16 -5.30
N HIS A 51 33.62 -5.79 -6.54
CA HIS A 51 33.00 -6.40 -7.72
C HIS A 51 33.16 -7.94 -7.77
N THR A 52 34.36 -8.47 -7.53
CA THR A 52 34.59 -9.93 -7.52
C THR A 52 33.81 -10.63 -6.40
N SER A 53 33.74 -10.02 -5.22
CA SER A 53 32.94 -10.54 -4.09
C SER A 53 31.44 -10.52 -4.42
N GLY A 54 30.96 -9.46 -5.08
CA GLY A 54 29.57 -9.36 -5.55
C GLY A 54 29.21 -10.46 -6.55
N LEU A 55 30.08 -10.73 -7.52
CA LEU A 55 29.88 -11.83 -8.48
C LEU A 55 29.77 -13.19 -7.80
N ASN A 56 30.68 -13.49 -6.87
CA ASN A 56 30.64 -14.74 -6.11
C ASN A 56 29.36 -14.82 -5.25
N ALA A 57 28.96 -13.72 -4.61
CA ALA A 57 27.74 -13.65 -3.82
C ALA A 57 26.48 -13.91 -4.65
N ILE A 58 26.40 -13.36 -5.88
CA ILE A 58 25.29 -13.63 -6.81
C ILE A 58 25.21 -15.12 -7.13
N VAL A 59 26.33 -15.73 -7.54
CA VAL A 59 26.42 -17.16 -7.89
C VAL A 59 26.00 -18.05 -6.71
N HIS A 60 26.47 -17.75 -5.50
CA HIS A 60 26.09 -18.48 -4.30
C HIS A 60 24.60 -18.31 -3.93
N CYS A 61 24.06 -17.09 -4.06
CA CYS A 61 22.65 -16.85 -3.80
C CYS A 61 21.74 -17.59 -4.79
N LEU A 62 22.17 -17.76 -6.04
CA LEU A 62 21.51 -18.62 -7.03
C LEU A 62 21.72 -20.13 -6.78
N GLY A 63 22.48 -20.51 -5.75
CA GLY A 63 22.65 -21.90 -5.31
C GLY A 63 23.73 -22.69 -6.04
N PHE A 64 24.67 -22.01 -6.71
CA PHE A 64 25.84 -22.66 -7.29
C PHE A 64 27.00 -22.67 -6.27
N ASP A 65 27.78 -23.75 -6.29
CA ASP A 65 29.03 -23.90 -5.55
C ASP A 65 30.22 -23.28 -6.32
N GLY A 66 31.34 -23.08 -5.62
CA GLY A 66 32.53 -22.47 -6.21
C GLY A 66 32.42 -20.96 -6.44
N ASP A 67 33.37 -20.40 -7.18
CA ASP A 67 33.43 -18.96 -7.47
C ASP A 67 32.85 -18.60 -8.86
N PHE A 68 32.90 -17.32 -9.23
CA PHE A 68 32.44 -16.88 -10.55
C PHE A 68 33.30 -17.43 -11.71
N GLY A 69 34.54 -17.83 -11.45
CA GLY A 69 35.38 -18.60 -12.38
C GLY A 69 34.78 -19.98 -12.66
N ASP A 70 34.44 -20.72 -11.61
CA ASP A 70 33.73 -22.01 -11.69
C ASP A 70 32.38 -21.86 -12.39
N TYR A 71 31.67 -20.75 -12.13
CA TYR A 71 30.43 -20.44 -12.82
C TYR A 71 30.62 -20.41 -14.34
N LYS A 72 31.61 -19.68 -14.84
CA LYS A 72 31.87 -19.57 -16.29
C LYS A 72 32.26 -20.90 -16.94
N THR A 73 33.13 -21.67 -16.29
CA THR A 73 33.77 -22.83 -16.92
C THR A 73 32.93 -24.10 -16.79
N ARG A 74 32.21 -24.26 -15.66
CA ARG A 74 31.44 -25.45 -15.29
C ARG A 74 29.93 -25.19 -15.28
N HIS A 75 29.44 -24.26 -14.45
CA HIS A 75 28.00 -24.12 -14.23
C HIS A 75 27.25 -23.54 -15.42
N TRP A 76 27.82 -22.57 -16.13
CA TRP A 76 27.20 -21.98 -17.31
C TRP A 76 27.03 -22.99 -18.44
N LYS A 77 28.00 -23.90 -18.61
CA LYS A 77 27.87 -25.02 -19.56
C LYS A 77 26.70 -25.93 -19.18
N ARG A 78 26.54 -26.24 -17.89
CA ARG A 78 25.40 -27.02 -17.38
C ARG A 78 24.08 -26.30 -17.60
N VAL A 79 23.98 -25.00 -17.28
CA VAL A 79 22.77 -24.20 -17.53
C VAL A 79 22.41 -24.22 -19.01
N ARG A 80 23.37 -23.95 -19.90
CA ARG A 80 23.14 -24.01 -21.35
C ARG A 80 22.71 -25.40 -21.83
N HIS A 81 23.28 -26.45 -21.28
CA HIS A 81 22.90 -27.82 -21.59
C HIS A 81 21.45 -28.06 -21.19
N THR A 82 21.04 -27.69 -19.96
CA THR A 82 19.66 -27.83 -19.50
C THR A 82 18.68 -27.00 -20.33
N LEU A 83 19.04 -25.76 -20.70
CA LEU A 83 18.22 -24.94 -21.60
C LEU A 83 18.00 -25.66 -22.94
N ALA A 84 19.06 -26.21 -23.55
CA ALA A 84 18.96 -26.92 -24.81
C ALA A 84 18.19 -28.25 -24.69
N GLU A 85 18.46 -29.03 -23.65
CA GLU A 85 17.84 -30.33 -23.36
C GLU A 85 16.31 -30.21 -23.22
N HIS A 86 15.84 -29.18 -22.51
CA HIS A 86 14.41 -28.94 -22.31
C HIS A 86 13.76 -28.10 -23.42
N GLY A 87 14.52 -27.69 -24.44
CA GLY A 87 14.03 -26.91 -25.57
C GLY A 87 13.67 -25.45 -25.22
N LEU A 88 14.35 -24.87 -24.23
CA LEU A 88 14.15 -23.50 -23.75
C LEU A 88 14.90 -22.52 -24.65
N ARG A 89 14.16 -21.75 -25.44
CA ARG A 89 14.69 -20.95 -26.55
C ARG A 89 14.75 -19.47 -26.24
N GLU A 90 13.69 -18.95 -25.65
CA GLU A 90 13.50 -17.52 -25.45
C GLU A 90 13.04 -17.23 -24.03
N TYR A 91 13.59 -16.18 -23.42
CA TYR A 91 13.12 -15.71 -22.14
C TYR A 91 11.82 -14.90 -22.31
N GLY A 92 10.81 -15.17 -21.49
CA GLY A 92 9.56 -14.40 -21.48
C GLY A 92 8.88 -14.44 -20.13
N ASN A 93 8.00 -13.46 -19.87
CA ASN A 93 7.24 -13.40 -18.63
C ASN A 93 6.06 -14.38 -18.67
N LEU A 94 6.25 -15.57 -18.09
CA LEU A 94 5.25 -16.65 -18.06
C LEU A 94 4.12 -16.42 -17.03
N PHE A 95 4.06 -15.25 -16.40
CA PHE A 95 2.95 -14.83 -15.54
C PHE A 95 2.10 -13.72 -16.17
N LYS A 96 2.53 -13.19 -17.33
CA LYS A 96 1.78 -12.17 -18.04
C LYS A 96 0.72 -12.86 -18.90
N VAL A 97 -0.55 -12.67 -18.52
CA VAL A 97 -1.71 -13.14 -19.26
C VAL A 97 -2.57 -11.96 -19.72
N PRO A 98 -3.39 -12.13 -20.77
CA PRO A 98 -4.40 -11.12 -21.14
C PRO A 98 -5.35 -10.83 -19.98
N THR A 99 -5.90 -9.61 -19.96
CA THR A 99 -7.05 -9.28 -19.10
C THR A 99 -8.16 -10.29 -19.33
N ASN A 100 -8.70 -10.86 -18.25
CA ASN A 100 -9.74 -11.86 -18.32
C ASN A 100 -10.69 -11.76 -17.12
N ASP A 101 -11.90 -12.24 -17.30
CA ASP A 101 -12.95 -12.17 -16.28
C ASP A 101 -12.73 -13.09 -15.07
N LEU A 102 -11.77 -14.02 -15.14
CA LEU A 102 -11.34 -14.83 -14.00
C LEU A 102 -10.21 -14.18 -13.18
N THR A 103 -9.85 -12.93 -13.51
CA THR A 103 -8.86 -12.09 -12.79
C THR A 103 -7.43 -12.63 -12.76
N PHE A 104 -7.08 -13.53 -13.69
CA PHE A 104 -5.71 -14.02 -13.81
C PHE A 104 -4.70 -12.91 -14.20
N GLN A 105 -5.14 -11.72 -14.63
CA GLN A 105 -4.23 -10.58 -14.84
C GLN A 105 -3.37 -10.21 -13.62
N GLY A 106 -3.79 -10.60 -12.40
CA GLY A 106 -3.01 -10.38 -11.17
C GLY A 106 -1.82 -11.34 -11.01
N MET A 107 -1.73 -12.41 -11.79
CA MET A 107 -0.71 -13.47 -11.64
C MET A 107 0.73 -12.95 -11.75
N GLU A 108 0.97 -11.91 -12.53
CA GLU A 108 2.31 -11.29 -12.67
C GLU A 108 2.89 -10.87 -11.31
N ARG A 109 2.03 -10.44 -10.37
CA ARG A 109 2.43 -10.04 -9.02
C ARG A 109 2.76 -11.25 -8.11
N GLN A 110 2.34 -12.45 -8.49
CA GLN A 110 2.49 -13.67 -7.69
C GLN A 110 3.78 -14.46 -8.00
N ARG A 111 4.64 -13.99 -8.89
CA ARG A 111 5.93 -14.67 -9.16
C ARG A 111 6.77 -14.86 -7.89
N ARG A 112 6.79 -13.86 -6.99
CA ARG A 112 7.42 -14.01 -5.66
C ARG A 112 6.74 -15.09 -4.84
N SER A 113 5.41 -15.12 -4.82
CA SER A 113 4.62 -16.13 -4.10
C SER A 113 4.98 -17.55 -4.57
N LEU A 114 5.13 -17.77 -5.88
CA LEU A 114 5.60 -19.07 -6.39
C LEU A 114 7.03 -19.36 -5.90
N ALA A 115 7.95 -18.40 -6.03
CA ALA A 115 9.33 -18.60 -5.58
C ALA A 115 9.39 -18.98 -4.08
N ASP A 116 8.65 -18.28 -3.24
CA ASP A 116 8.55 -18.59 -1.82
C ASP A 116 7.96 -19.99 -1.59
N ARG A 117 6.89 -20.36 -2.30
CA ARG A 117 6.31 -21.72 -2.24
C ARG A 117 7.30 -22.83 -2.64
N LEU A 118 8.11 -22.61 -3.68
CA LEU A 118 9.05 -23.61 -4.19
C LEU A 118 10.24 -23.83 -3.24
N PHE A 119 10.77 -22.76 -2.63
CA PHE A 119 12.03 -22.79 -1.89
C PHE A 119 11.87 -22.70 -0.36
N LEU A 120 10.73 -22.22 0.14
CA LEU A 120 10.41 -22.05 1.56
C LEU A 120 9.17 -22.85 2.00
N GLY A 121 8.33 -23.26 1.05
CA GLY A 121 7.14 -24.07 1.32
C GLY A 121 7.43 -25.56 1.59
N PRO A 122 6.38 -26.33 1.92
CA PRO A 122 6.48 -27.77 2.16
C PRO A 122 7.08 -28.55 0.98
N LYS A 123 7.79 -29.63 1.29
CA LYS A 123 8.21 -30.63 0.30
C LYS A 123 7.06 -31.64 0.06
N PRO A 124 6.98 -32.27 -1.13
CA PRO A 124 7.91 -32.16 -2.26
C PRO A 124 7.76 -30.86 -3.07
N MET A 125 8.75 -30.54 -3.89
CA MET A 125 8.63 -29.46 -4.86
C MET A 125 7.61 -29.86 -5.95
N PRO A 126 6.66 -28.97 -6.33
CA PRO A 126 5.73 -29.23 -7.41
C PRO A 126 6.43 -29.50 -8.75
N ARG A 127 5.80 -30.32 -9.60
CA ARG A 127 6.31 -30.61 -10.95
C ARG A 127 5.86 -29.59 -11.98
N ARG A 128 4.66 -29.06 -11.80
CA ARG A 128 4.06 -28.05 -12.68
C ARG A 128 3.35 -26.98 -11.86
N VAL A 129 3.16 -25.82 -12.46
CA VAL A 129 2.38 -24.70 -11.92
C VAL A 129 1.45 -24.18 -12.98
N PHE A 130 0.20 -23.90 -12.62
CA PHE A 130 -0.76 -23.24 -13.49
C PHE A 130 -0.64 -21.73 -13.30
N THR A 131 -0.19 -21.03 -14.35
CA THR A 131 -0.16 -19.56 -14.38
C THR A 131 -1.18 -18.98 -15.35
N GLY A 132 -1.75 -19.83 -16.22
CA GLY A 132 -2.63 -19.39 -17.29
C GLY A 132 -1.91 -18.93 -18.55
N TYR A 133 -0.58 -19.01 -18.61
CA TYR A 133 0.16 -18.62 -19.80
C TYR A 133 -0.15 -19.56 -20.97
N GLY A 134 -0.51 -18.97 -22.11
CA GLY A 134 -0.94 -19.71 -23.29
C GLY A 134 -2.32 -20.37 -23.17
N HIS A 135 -3.07 -20.12 -22.09
CA HIS A 135 -4.43 -20.63 -21.92
C HIS A 135 -5.44 -19.83 -22.75
N ASP A 136 -6.47 -20.51 -23.27
CA ASP A 136 -7.56 -19.87 -24.04
C ASP A 136 -8.52 -19.05 -23.16
N TRP A 137 -8.05 -17.86 -22.78
CA TRP A 137 -8.82 -16.87 -22.03
C TRP A 137 -9.97 -16.26 -22.83
N GLU A 138 -9.86 -16.17 -24.16
CA GLU A 138 -10.90 -15.59 -25.01
C GLU A 138 -12.22 -16.39 -24.90
N ALA A 139 -12.11 -17.72 -24.81
CA ALA A 139 -13.29 -18.55 -24.63
C ALA A 139 -13.91 -18.44 -23.22
N TRP A 140 -13.20 -17.93 -22.20
CA TRP A 140 -13.81 -17.58 -20.91
C TRP A 140 -14.55 -16.25 -20.99
N ASP A 141 -13.97 -15.25 -21.66
CA ASP A 141 -14.57 -13.91 -21.76
C ASP A 141 -15.88 -13.92 -22.56
N LYS A 142 -16.02 -14.83 -23.54
CA LYS A 142 -17.29 -15.06 -24.28
C LYS A 142 -18.44 -15.48 -23.35
N LEU A 143 -18.16 -16.08 -22.20
CA LEU A 143 -19.18 -16.53 -21.25
C LEU A 143 -19.85 -15.37 -20.50
N PHE A 144 -19.26 -14.17 -20.49
CA PHE A 144 -19.85 -13.01 -19.83
C PHE A 144 -21.26 -12.72 -20.35
N SER A 145 -21.42 -12.73 -21.69
CA SER A 145 -22.71 -12.50 -22.35
C SER A 145 -23.71 -13.63 -22.17
N GLU A 146 -23.26 -14.84 -21.86
CA GLU A 146 -24.11 -16.04 -21.80
C GLU A 146 -24.62 -16.35 -20.39
N VAL A 147 -23.80 -16.09 -19.36
CA VAL A 147 -24.03 -16.61 -18.01
C VAL A 147 -24.56 -15.55 -17.03
N GLY A 148 -24.36 -14.26 -17.32
CA GLY A 148 -24.83 -13.15 -16.48
C GLY A 148 -24.06 -12.95 -15.17
N PRO A 149 -24.56 -12.09 -14.24
CA PRO A 149 -23.93 -11.87 -12.94
C PRO A 149 -24.00 -13.14 -12.05
N GLY A 150 -23.01 -13.29 -11.16
CA GLY A 150 -22.77 -14.55 -10.43
C GLY A 150 -23.88 -14.99 -9.47
N GLY A 151 -23.87 -16.28 -9.12
CA GLY A 151 -24.81 -16.93 -8.19
C GLY A 151 -24.11 -17.68 -7.05
N ASP A 152 -24.86 -18.23 -6.08
CA ASP A 152 -24.33 -19.00 -4.95
C ASP A 152 -24.07 -20.47 -5.33
N ALA A 153 -22.82 -20.93 -5.18
CA ALA A 153 -22.39 -22.27 -5.60
C ALA A 153 -23.09 -23.42 -4.87
N ALA A 154 -23.33 -23.29 -3.55
CA ALA A 154 -24.02 -24.34 -2.79
C ALA A 154 -25.47 -24.57 -3.25
N ASN A 155 -26.10 -23.54 -3.80
CA ASN A 155 -27.49 -23.59 -4.24
C ASN A 155 -27.63 -23.92 -5.74
N SER A 156 -26.52 -24.07 -6.45
CA SER A 156 -26.49 -24.21 -7.92
C SER A 156 -26.41 -25.65 -8.42
N GLY A 157 -26.59 -26.64 -7.54
CA GLY A 157 -26.50 -28.06 -7.87
C GLY A 157 -25.06 -28.57 -8.01
N PRO A 158 -24.86 -29.86 -8.35
CA PRO A 158 -23.53 -30.44 -8.47
C PRO A 158 -22.74 -29.85 -9.64
N VAL A 159 -21.41 -29.86 -9.53
CA VAL A 159 -20.51 -29.47 -10.62
C VAL A 159 -20.76 -30.39 -11.83
N PRO A 160 -21.07 -29.86 -13.02
CA PRO A 160 -21.26 -30.67 -14.21
C PRO A 160 -19.99 -31.45 -14.57
N THR A 161 -20.16 -32.67 -15.09
CA THR A 161 -19.03 -33.51 -15.54
C THR A 161 -18.62 -33.23 -16.99
N GLU A 162 -19.52 -32.61 -17.78
CA GLU A 162 -19.25 -32.24 -19.16
C GLU A 162 -18.39 -30.96 -19.19
N PRO A 163 -17.25 -30.92 -19.92
CA PRO A 163 -16.29 -29.83 -19.84
C PRO A 163 -16.86 -28.43 -20.08
N GLU A 164 -17.71 -28.24 -21.07
CA GLU A 164 -18.26 -26.93 -21.41
C GLU A 164 -19.30 -26.46 -20.38
N ALA A 165 -20.16 -27.37 -19.90
CA ALA A 165 -21.07 -27.11 -18.80
C ALA A 165 -20.32 -26.82 -17.49
N ALA A 166 -19.21 -27.53 -17.23
CA ALA A 166 -18.34 -27.27 -16.09
C ALA A 166 -17.70 -25.89 -16.18
N ARG A 167 -17.18 -25.50 -17.35
CA ARG A 167 -16.64 -24.17 -17.62
C ARG A 167 -17.65 -23.07 -17.32
N LYS A 168 -18.88 -23.20 -17.84
CA LYS A 168 -19.98 -22.26 -17.58
C LYS A 168 -20.37 -22.21 -16.11
N TRP A 169 -20.39 -23.35 -15.45
CA TRP A 169 -20.66 -23.44 -14.02
C TRP A 169 -19.58 -22.74 -13.20
N ILE A 170 -18.30 -22.98 -13.49
CA ILE A 170 -17.17 -22.31 -12.82
C ILE A 170 -17.25 -20.80 -13.04
N TYR A 171 -17.49 -20.37 -14.29
CA TYR A 171 -17.58 -18.96 -14.64
C TYR A 171 -18.74 -18.26 -13.91
N ARG A 172 -19.88 -18.93 -13.74
CA ARG A 172 -21.00 -18.41 -12.94
C ARG A 172 -20.60 -18.13 -11.48
N HIS A 173 -19.67 -18.89 -10.93
CA HIS A 173 -19.22 -18.81 -9.54
C HIS A 173 -17.82 -18.17 -9.39
N ARG A 174 -17.33 -17.47 -10.42
CA ARG A 174 -15.98 -16.87 -10.45
C ARG A 174 -15.67 -15.97 -9.26
N THR A 175 -16.67 -15.36 -8.63
CA THR A 175 -16.48 -14.55 -7.41
C THR A 175 -15.93 -15.33 -6.23
N ASP A 176 -16.20 -16.64 -6.18
CA ASP A 176 -15.65 -17.51 -5.15
C ASP A 176 -14.19 -17.92 -5.43
N LEU A 177 -13.75 -17.85 -6.69
CA LEU A 177 -12.34 -17.98 -7.07
C LEU A 177 -11.52 -16.73 -6.71
N TYR A 178 -12.15 -15.55 -6.64
CA TYR A 178 -11.45 -14.32 -6.28
C TYR A 178 -10.80 -14.42 -4.90
N GLY A 179 -9.53 -13.97 -4.83
CA GLY A 179 -8.66 -14.11 -3.66
C GLY A 179 -8.09 -15.53 -3.48
N ASN A 180 -8.75 -16.55 -4.02
CA ASN A 180 -8.31 -17.93 -3.88
C ASN A 180 -7.32 -18.39 -4.94
N LEU A 181 -7.03 -17.61 -5.98
CA LEU A 181 -5.91 -17.90 -6.89
C LEU A 181 -4.58 -17.59 -6.18
N ASN A 182 -4.00 -18.57 -5.48
CA ASN A 182 -2.79 -18.40 -4.66
C ASN A 182 -1.95 -19.68 -4.62
N PHE A 183 -0.71 -19.60 -4.14
CA PHE A 183 0.18 -20.76 -4.06
C PHE A 183 0.26 -21.40 -2.68
N PHE A 184 -0.18 -20.74 -1.61
CA PHE A 184 -0.20 -21.34 -0.27
C PHE A 184 -1.25 -22.45 -0.11
N SER A 185 -2.31 -22.43 -0.92
CA SER A 185 -3.38 -23.43 -0.93
C SER A 185 -3.16 -24.56 -1.95
N ASP A 186 -2.00 -24.58 -2.63
CA ASP A 186 -1.51 -25.64 -3.54
C ASP A 186 -2.40 -26.00 -4.76
N HIS A 187 -3.59 -25.45 -4.93
CA HIS A 187 -4.52 -25.81 -6.01
C HIS A 187 -4.06 -25.34 -7.41
N LEU A 188 -3.09 -24.43 -7.52
CA LEU A 188 -2.43 -24.09 -8.78
C LEU A 188 -1.16 -24.92 -9.05
N LEU A 189 -0.86 -25.92 -8.21
CA LEU A 189 0.37 -26.69 -8.27
C LEU A 189 0.06 -28.16 -8.55
N ASP A 190 0.91 -28.81 -9.35
CA ASP A 190 0.83 -30.25 -9.59
C ASP A 190 1.68 -30.97 -8.52
N LEU A 191 0.98 -31.42 -7.48
CA LEU A 191 1.49 -32.23 -6.37
C LEU A 191 0.84 -33.61 -6.42
N GLY A 192 1.63 -34.67 -6.19
CA GLY A 192 1.11 -36.04 -6.17
C GLY A 192 0.01 -36.26 -5.13
N GLU A 193 0.05 -35.50 -4.03
CA GLU A 193 -1.04 -35.32 -3.09
C GLU A 193 -1.19 -33.80 -2.86
N PRO A 194 -2.22 -33.14 -3.41
CA PRO A 194 -2.44 -31.73 -3.15
C PRO A 194 -2.70 -31.51 -1.66
N GLY A 195 -2.13 -30.43 -1.11
CA GLY A 195 -2.35 -30.04 0.27
C GLY A 195 -3.83 -29.79 0.60
N LYS A 196 -4.14 -29.66 1.89
CA LYS A 196 -5.48 -29.28 2.33
C LYS A 196 -5.80 -27.88 1.79
N PHE A 197 -6.94 -27.73 1.10
CA PHE A 197 -7.43 -26.44 0.66
C PHE A 197 -7.53 -25.47 1.85
N GLU A 198 -6.84 -24.35 1.71
CA GLU A 198 -6.88 -23.20 2.62
C GLU A 198 -7.46 -22.01 1.85
N ALA A 199 -8.59 -21.48 2.32
CA ALA A 199 -9.26 -20.38 1.63
C ALA A 199 -8.66 -19.04 2.06
N ALA A 200 -8.36 -18.17 1.09
CA ALA A 200 -8.05 -16.76 1.33
C ALA A 200 -9.35 -15.99 1.64
N THR A 201 -9.95 -16.27 2.78
CA THR A 201 -11.21 -15.66 3.20
C THR A 201 -11.20 -15.44 4.70
N TYR A 202 -11.52 -14.21 5.08
CA TYR A 202 -11.40 -13.72 6.44
C TYR A 202 -12.75 -13.27 6.96
N PHE A 203 -13.03 -13.56 8.22
CA PHE A 203 -14.34 -13.36 8.81
C PHE A 203 -14.25 -12.44 10.01
N LEU A 204 -15.11 -11.44 10.07
CA LEU A 204 -15.32 -10.65 11.28
C LEU A 204 -15.70 -11.55 12.46
N LYS A 205 -15.38 -11.08 13.66
CA LYS A 205 -15.51 -11.86 14.90
C LYS A 205 -16.95 -12.30 15.20
N ASP A 206 -17.93 -11.53 14.75
CA ASP A 206 -19.37 -11.72 14.95
C ASP A 206 -20.04 -12.65 13.93
N VAL A 207 -19.35 -13.01 12.83
CA VAL A 207 -19.88 -13.97 11.86
C VAL A 207 -20.03 -15.35 12.49
N SER A 208 -21.25 -15.90 12.46
CA SER A 208 -21.58 -17.21 13.02
C SER A 208 -20.74 -18.34 12.41
N GLU A 209 -20.43 -19.36 13.21
CA GLU A 209 -19.65 -20.51 12.73
C GLU A 209 -20.35 -21.25 11.58
N ALA A 210 -21.68 -21.32 11.59
CA ALA A 210 -22.47 -21.91 10.52
C ALA A 210 -22.26 -21.16 9.19
N GLU A 211 -22.25 -19.83 9.23
CA GLU A 211 -22.01 -19.00 8.05
C GLU A 211 -20.56 -19.13 7.55
N ARG A 212 -19.58 -19.14 8.47
CA ARG A 212 -18.17 -19.37 8.12
C ARG A 212 -18.00 -20.70 7.37
N ARG A 213 -18.59 -21.78 7.90
CA ARG A 213 -18.53 -23.11 7.27
C ARG A 213 -19.20 -23.12 5.90
N ARG A 214 -20.34 -22.44 5.74
CA ARG A 214 -21.06 -22.32 4.47
C ARG A 214 -20.21 -21.62 3.41
N VAL A 215 -19.67 -20.45 3.72
CA VAL A 215 -18.82 -19.67 2.79
C VAL A 215 -17.55 -20.44 2.41
N LEU A 216 -16.88 -21.07 3.37
CA LEU A 216 -15.69 -21.88 3.11
C LEU A 216 -16.01 -23.11 2.25
N ALA A 217 -17.16 -23.76 2.46
CA ALA A 217 -17.61 -24.88 1.63
C ALA A 217 -17.88 -24.44 0.19
N ASN A 218 -18.56 -23.30 -0.02
CA ASN A 218 -18.81 -22.74 -1.35
C ASN A 218 -17.51 -22.52 -2.12
N LYS A 219 -16.56 -21.80 -1.51
CA LYS A 219 -15.26 -21.51 -2.11
C LYS A 219 -14.50 -22.79 -2.45
N ARG A 220 -14.53 -23.77 -1.54
CA ARG A 220 -13.90 -25.07 -1.76
C ARG A 220 -14.46 -25.78 -2.99
N ILE A 221 -15.79 -25.86 -3.12
CA ILE A 221 -16.43 -26.53 -4.27
C ILE A 221 -15.99 -25.88 -5.59
N VAL A 222 -15.96 -24.55 -5.63
CA VAL A 222 -15.60 -23.81 -6.85
C VAL A 222 -14.11 -23.96 -7.19
N VAL A 223 -13.22 -23.89 -6.19
CA VAL A 223 -11.77 -24.10 -6.39
C VAL A 223 -11.47 -25.54 -6.82
N GLU A 224 -12.13 -26.53 -6.21
CA GLU A 224 -11.99 -27.94 -6.61
C GLU A 224 -12.53 -28.18 -8.03
N ALA A 225 -13.65 -27.56 -8.41
CA ALA A 225 -14.17 -27.62 -9.77
C ALA A 225 -13.19 -27.00 -10.79
N PHE A 226 -12.66 -25.82 -10.49
CA PHE A 226 -11.65 -25.16 -11.33
C PHE A 226 -10.39 -26.01 -11.45
N ARG A 227 -9.92 -26.59 -10.33
CA ARG A 227 -8.77 -27.50 -10.32
C ARG A 227 -8.99 -28.69 -11.25
N GLN A 228 -10.13 -29.36 -11.12
CA GLN A 228 -10.48 -30.51 -11.97
C GLN A 228 -10.58 -30.12 -13.44
N PHE A 229 -11.05 -28.91 -13.74
CA PHE A 229 -11.10 -28.40 -15.10
C PHE A 229 -9.70 -28.19 -15.68
N ILE A 230 -8.81 -27.49 -14.97
CA ILE A 230 -7.45 -27.21 -15.47
C ILE A 230 -6.58 -28.47 -15.54
N ASP A 231 -6.83 -29.49 -14.72
CA ASP A 231 -6.10 -30.77 -14.79
C ASP A 231 -6.34 -31.53 -16.11
N GLN A 232 -7.46 -31.25 -16.78
CA GLN A 232 -7.79 -31.81 -18.08
C GLN A 232 -7.17 -31.02 -19.24
N GLN A 233 -6.61 -29.84 -18.96
CA GLN A 233 -6.03 -28.96 -19.97
C GLN A 233 -4.52 -29.20 -20.12
N GLN A 234 -4.03 -29.03 -21.34
CA GLN A 234 -2.58 -29.02 -21.61
C GLN A 234 -2.00 -27.61 -21.57
N ASP A 235 -2.82 -26.58 -21.81
CA ASP A 235 -2.42 -25.18 -21.79
C ASP A 235 -2.49 -24.58 -20.37
N GLY A 236 -1.88 -23.41 -20.17
CA GLY A 236 -1.83 -22.71 -18.87
C GLY A 236 -0.88 -23.31 -17.82
N TRP A 237 -0.48 -24.58 -18.00
CA TRP A 237 0.48 -25.30 -17.17
C TRP A 237 1.93 -25.06 -17.63
N LEU A 238 2.80 -24.75 -16.66
CA LEU A 238 4.24 -24.63 -16.86
C LEU A 238 4.97 -25.79 -16.19
N GLU A 239 5.99 -26.33 -16.84
CA GLU A 239 6.90 -27.32 -16.25
C GLU A 239 7.93 -26.61 -15.35
N ILE A 240 8.16 -27.14 -14.14
CA ILE A 240 9.16 -26.64 -13.19
C ILE A 240 10.41 -27.51 -13.30
N ILE A 241 11.54 -26.91 -13.66
CA ILE A 241 12.82 -27.60 -13.83
C ILE A 241 13.82 -27.04 -12.79
N PRO A 242 14.08 -27.76 -11.68
CA PRO A 242 15.03 -27.33 -10.67
C PRO A 242 16.46 -27.34 -11.22
N LEU A 243 17.17 -26.20 -11.14
CA LEU A 243 18.58 -26.11 -11.50
C LEU A 243 19.50 -26.27 -10.28
N THR A 244 19.12 -25.66 -9.17
CA THR A 244 19.81 -25.71 -7.87
C THR A 244 18.77 -25.73 -6.75
N ASP A 245 19.23 -25.81 -5.50
CA ASP A 245 18.34 -25.69 -4.33
C ASP A 245 17.71 -24.28 -4.19
N ASN A 246 18.18 -23.29 -4.96
CA ASN A 246 17.72 -21.90 -4.89
C ASN A 246 17.24 -21.33 -6.24
N LEU A 247 17.26 -22.11 -7.33
CA LEU A 247 16.93 -21.62 -8.67
C LEU A 247 16.19 -22.71 -9.46
N ALA A 248 15.08 -22.31 -10.08
CA ALA A 248 14.33 -23.16 -11.00
C ALA A 248 13.99 -22.38 -12.29
N LEU A 249 13.95 -23.13 -13.39
CA LEU A 249 13.40 -22.67 -14.66
C LEU A 249 11.91 -23.01 -14.71
N LEU A 250 11.13 -22.13 -15.29
CA LEU A 250 9.75 -22.40 -15.69
C LEU A 250 9.73 -22.53 -17.20
N LYS A 251 9.08 -23.57 -17.72
CA LYS A 251 8.97 -23.82 -19.16
C LYS A 251 7.52 -23.69 -19.61
N GLY A 252 7.30 -22.79 -20.57
CA GLY A 252 6.04 -22.65 -21.31
C GLY A 252 5.93 -23.63 -22.50
N PRO A 253 4.74 -23.72 -23.10
CA PRO A 253 4.42 -24.68 -24.16
C PRO A 253 5.15 -24.42 -25.49
N ASP A 254 5.60 -23.19 -25.73
CA ASP A 254 6.26 -22.71 -26.95
C ASP A 254 7.80 -22.73 -26.87
N GLY A 255 8.35 -23.21 -25.75
CA GLY A 255 9.79 -23.13 -25.45
C GLY A 255 10.21 -21.77 -24.87
N THR A 256 9.26 -20.88 -24.58
CA THR A 256 9.50 -19.71 -23.74
C THR A 256 9.80 -20.18 -22.32
N TYR A 257 10.78 -19.54 -21.67
CA TYR A 257 11.15 -19.87 -20.32
C TYR A 257 11.24 -18.65 -19.42
N ASP A 258 11.11 -18.90 -18.12
CA ASP A 258 11.20 -17.91 -17.07
C ASP A 258 12.04 -18.42 -15.89
N LEU A 259 12.36 -17.53 -14.95
CA LEU A 259 13.24 -17.81 -13.81
C LEU A 259 12.56 -17.46 -12.50
N VAL A 260 12.71 -18.35 -11.52
CA VAL A 260 12.35 -18.12 -10.12
C VAL A 260 13.48 -18.58 -9.21
N TRP A 261 13.77 -17.80 -8.18
CA TRP A 261 14.83 -18.11 -7.21
C TRP A 261 14.42 -17.80 -5.79
N ARG A 262 15.13 -18.40 -4.83
CA ARG A 262 14.85 -18.22 -3.41
C ARG A 262 15.03 -16.76 -2.98
N ASN A 263 14.05 -16.21 -2.25
CA ASN A 263 13.98 -14.81 -1.83
C ASN A 263 13.93 -13.80 -3.00
N LEU A 264 13.25 -14.15 -4.10
CA LEU A 264 13.01 -13.23 -5.21
C LEU A 264 12.26 -11.96 -4.75
N ARG A 265 12.60 -10.82 -5.35
CA ARG A 265 11.89 -9.55 -5.19
C ARG A 265 11.42 -9.03 -6.54
N MET A 266 10.16 -8.63 -6.61
CA MET A 266 9.55 -8.12 -7.85
C MET A 266 9.98 -6.70 -8.18
N SER A 267 10.34 -5.92 -7.15
CA SER A 267 10.70 -4.50 -7.25
C SER A 267 12.09 -4.25 -6.65
N PRO A 268 12.74 -3.12 -7.03
CA PRO A 268 13.91 -2.63 -6.30
C PRO A 268 13.60 -2.42 -4.82
N PRO A 269 14.64 -2.37 -3.95
CA PRO A 269 14.46 -1.96 -2.57
C PRO A 269 13.75 -0.61 -2.50
N PRO A 270 12.88 -0.41 -1.49
CA PRO A 270 12.29 0.90 -1.25
C PRO A 270 13.43 1.93 -1.13
N SER A 271 13.31 3.03 -1.86
CA SER A 271 14.32 4.08 -1.79
C SER A 271 14.29 4.69 -0.39
N ILE A 272 15.43 4.69 0.30
CA ILE A 272 15.62 5.38 1.60
C ILE A 272 15.55 6.93 1.43
N GLY A 273 15.34 7.41 0.20
CA GLY A 273 14.98 8.79 -0.10
C GLY A 273 13.73 8.83 -0.98
N TYR A 274 12.80 9.73 -0.62
CA TYR A 274 11.58 10.05 -1.36
C TYR A 274 10.66 8.85 -1.63
N SER A 275 10.16 8.20 -0.58
CA SER A 275 9.03 7.27 -0.71
C SER A 275 7.75 8.08 -1.00
N GLY A 276 7.20 7.90 -2.21
CA GLY A 276 6.11 8.65 -2.81
C GLY A 276 4.71 8.59 -2.16
N ARG A 277 4.63 8.50 -0.82
CA ARG A 277 3.41 8.90 -0.08
C ARG A 277 3.52 10.36 0.38
N PHE A 278 4.71 10.80 0.80
CA PHE A 278 5.02 12.18 1.23
C PHE A 278 6.45 12.54 0.79
N MET A 279 6.62 13.60 -0.01
CA MET A 279 7.95 14.07 -0.45
C MET A 279 8.63 14.89 0.65
N LEU A 280 9.00 14.24 1.76
CA LEU A 280 9.72 14.88 2.87
C LEU A 280 11.21 14.52 2.85
N ASP A 281 12.06 15.49 3.17
CA ASP A 281 13.47 15.25 3.45
C ASP A 281 13.60 14.37 4.71
N PRO A 282 14.60 13.48 4.81
CA PRO A 282 14.90 12.70 6.01
C PRO A 282 14.93 13.50 7.31
N ARG A 283 15.35 14.78 7.25
CA ARG A 283 15.38 15.69 8.40
C ARG A 283 13.99 16.09 8.88
N ASP A 284 13.00 16.05 8.01
CA ASP A 284 11.63 16.53 8.26
C ASP A 284 10.65 15.36 8.43
N THR A 285 11.17 14.14 8.54
CA THR A 285 10.36 12.92 8.70
C THR A 285 10.30 12.52 10.19
N PRO A 286 9.12 12.48 10.82
CA PRO A 286 8.96 12.07 12.22
C PRO A 286 9.38 10.62 12.47
N GLY A 287 9.74 10.30 13.72
CA GLY A 287 10.15 8.97 14.16
C GLY A 287 9.11 7.87 13.92
N PHE A 288 7.81 8.19 14.03
CA PHE A 288 6.76 7.21 13.76
C PHE A 288 6.63 6.87 12.25
N VAL A 289 6.90 7.84 11.36
CA VAL A 289 6.95 7.61 9.90
C VAL A 289 8.20 6.83 9.54
N TRP A 290 9.32 7.13 10.21
CA TRP A 290 10.55 6.32 10.11
C TRP A 290 10.30 4.87 10.54
N ALA A 291 9.54 4.62 11.61
CA ALA A 291 9.26 3.25 12.06
C ALA A 291 8.52 2.41 11.01
N GLU A 292 7.54 2.99 10.29
CA GLU A 292 6.84 2.30 9.18
C GLU A 292 7.75 2.09 7.95
N GLN A 293 8.58 3.09 7.61
CA GLN A 293 9.61 2.95 6.56
C GLN A 293 10.68 1.93 6.95
N ASP A 294 11.02 1.85 8.23
CA ASP A 294 11.95 0.87 8.81
C ASP A 294 11.34 -0.52 8.69
N PHE A 295 10.04 -0.72 8.94
CA PHE A 295 9.38 -2.02 8.72
C PHE A 295 9.37 -2.43 7.25
N THR A 296 8.96 -1.53 6.34
CA THR A 296 8.91 -1.84 4.89
C THR A 296 10.31 -2.20 4.38
N THR A 297 11.32 -1.45 4.79
CA THR A 297 12.73 -1.71 4.45
C THR A 297 13.22 -3.01 5.07
N TRP A 298 12.94 -3.24 6.36
CA TRP A 298 13.27 -4.47 7.06
C TRP A 298 12.63 -5.69 6.39
N ASN A 299 11.34 -5.61 6.08
CA ASN A 299 10.59 -6.69 5.42
C ASN A 299 11.10 -6.94 4.00
N TYR A 300 11.49 -5.90 3.27
CA TYR A 300 12.12 -6.05 1.95
C TYR A 300 13.40 -6.87 2.05
N PHE A 301 14.30 -6.58 3.00
CA PHE A 301 15.57 -7.29 3.15
C PHE A 301 15.49 -8.62 3.92
N ARG A 302 14.34 -8.90 4.56
CA ARG A 302 14.08 -10.14 5.29
C ARG A 302 14.15 -11.36 4.38
N LYS A 303 14.94 -12.36 4.75
CA LYS A 303 15.06 -13.64 4.03
C LYS A 303 14.30 -14.75 4.74
N GLY A 304 13.88 -15.75 3.97
CA GLY A 304 13.27 -16.96 4.50
C GLY A 304 11.81 -16.82 4.93
N GLY A 305 11.16 -15.67 4.66
CA GLY A 305 9.73 -15.48 4.83
C GLY A 305 8.97 -15.81 3.54
N TRP A 306 7.82 -16.47 3.69
CA TRP A 306 6.87 -16.69 2.60
C TRP A 306 5.81 -15.59 2.63
N ASP A 307 5.99 -14.58 1.79
CA ASP A 307 5.25 -13.31 1.89
C ASP A 307 3.75 -13.50 1.76
N GLU A 308 3.31 -14.25 0.74
CA GLU A 308 1.89 -14.54 0.51
C GLU A 308 1.22 -15.25 1.70
N LYS A 309 1.91 -16.24 2.27
CA LYS A 309 1.40 -17.00 3.40
C LYS A 309 1.38 -16.17 4.68
N GLU A 310 2.42 -15.38 4.94
CA GLU A 310 2.46 -14.52 6.13
C GLU A 310 1.42 -13.39 6.05
N ARG A 311 1.14 -12.85 4.86
CA ARG A 311 0.02 -11.91 4.65
C ARG A 311 -1.32 -12.58 4.90
N HIS A 312 -1.50 -13.82 4.43
CA HIS A 312 -2.70 -14.61 4.74
C HIS A 312 -2.89 -14.80 6.26
N GLU A 313 -1.83 -15.17 6.96
CA GLU A 313 -1.83 -15.33 8.42
C GLU A 313 -2.05 -13.99 9.14
N ALA A 314 -1.58 -12.88 8.58
CA ALA A 314 -1.73 -11.54 9.16
C ALA A 314 -3.19 -11.07 9.11
N GLU A 315 -3.87 -11.35 8.00
CA GLU A 315 -5.31 -11.12 7.86
C GLU A 315 -6.09 -11.98 8.87
N GLN A 316 -5.83 -13.29 8.94
CA GLN A 316 -6.44 -14.15 9.93
C GLN A 316 -6.24 -13.63 11.36
N PHE A 317 -5.02 -13.19 11.68
CA PHE A 317 -4.67 -12.62 12.99
C PHE A 317 -5.44 -11.32 13.26
N HIS A 318 -5.49 -10.40 12.30
CA HIS A 318 -6.22 -9.13 12.43
C HIS A 318 -7.69 -9.34 12.77
N TYR A 319 -8.40 -10.17 12.00
CA TYR A 319 -9.82 -10.42 12.23
C TYR A 319 -10.09 -11.26 13.49
N ALA A 320 -9.19 -12.17 13.85
CA ALA A 320 -9.29 -12.91 15.12
C ALA A 320 -9.22 -11.99 16.34
N GLN A 321 -8.46 -10.90 16.25
CA GLN A 321 -8.36 -9.87 17.29
C GLN A 321 -9.53 -8.87 17.29
N GLY A 322 -10.52 -9.02 16.40
CA GLY A 322 -11.67 -8.11 16.30
C GLY A 322 -11.45 -6.93 15.36
N GLY A 323 -10.44 -7.01 14.48
CA GLY A 323 -10.26 -6.05 13.39
C GLY A 323 -11.46 -6.00 12.45
N LYS A 324 -11.60 -4.86 11.74
CA LYS A 324 -12.71 -4.57 10.84
C LYS A 324 -12.24 -4.39 9.41
N ALA A 325 -13.12 -4.69 8.46
CA ALA A 325 -12.92 -4.39 7.05
C ALA A 325 -13.33 -2.94 6.73
N GLY A 326 -13.00 -2.46 5.54
CA GLY A 326 -13.41 -1.13 5.07
C GLY A 326 -12.48 -0.02 5.53
N GLU A 327 -13.03 1.14 5.92
CA GLU A 327 -12.24 2.32 6.27
C GLU A 327 -11.37 2.13 7.52
N ASP A 328 -11.78 1.25 8.44
CA ASP A 328 -11.04 0.94 9.68
C ASP A 328 -9.90 -0.09 9.45
N TYR A 329 -9.73 -0.58 8.21
CA TYR A 329 -8.66 -1.52 7.89
C TYR A 329 -7.30 -0.79 7.82
N PRO A 330 -6.33 -1.13 8.70
CA PRO A 330 -5.10 -0.34 8.84
C PRO A 330 -4.10 -0.52 7.69
N GLY A 331 -4.38 -1.42 6.73
CA GLY A 331 -3.50 -1.74 5.62
C GLY A 331 -2.68 -3.02 5.84
N GLU A 332 -2.35 -3.69 4.74
CA GLU A 332 -1.67 -4.99 4.74
C GLU A 332 -0.31 -4.97 5.45
N GLU A 333 0.49 -3.92 5.25
CA GLU A 333 1.81 -3.81 5.89
C GLU A 333 1.69 -3.67 7.41
N VAL A 334 0.69 -2.93 7.90
CA VAL A 334 0.49 -2.70 9.34
C VAL A 334 0.04 -4.00 10.03
N ILE A 335 -0.88 -4.75 9.43
CA ILE A 335 -1.30 -6.03 10.01
C ILE A 335 -0.19 -7.08 9.95
N LEU A 336 0.63 -7.06 8.88
CA LEU A 336 1.79 -7.93 8.76
C LEU A 336 2.84 -7.61 9.83
N GLU A 337 3.12 -6.32 10.04
CA GLU A 337 4.01 -5.87 11.11
C GLU A 337 3.53 -6.36 12.48
N ARG A 338 2.24 -6.16 12.80
CA ARG A 338 1.64 -6.62 14.06
C ARG A 338 1.79 -8.12 14.26
N LEU A 339 1.53 -8.92 13.23
CA LEU A 339 1.74 -10.37 13.27
C LEU A 339 3.21 -10.70 13.57
N LEU A 340 4.15 -10.12 12.84
CA LEU A 340 5.58 -10.41 12.98
C LEU A 340 6.16 -9.92 14.32
N GLN A 341 5.67 -8.80 14.85
CA GLN A 341 5.97 -8.33 16.20
C GLN A 341 5.43 -9.30 17.26
N SER A 342 4.19 -9.80 17.11
CA SER A 342 3.61 -10.79 18.03
C SER A 342 4.40 -12.11 18.06
N ARG A 343 5.12 -12.42 16.97
CA ARG A 343 6.02 -13.58 16.86
C ARG A 343 7.45 -13.29 17.35
N GLY A 344 7.72 -12.07 17.82
CA GLY A 344 9.05 -11.62 18.23
C GLY A 344 10.06 -11.52 17.08
N MET A 345 9.59 -11.46 15.83
CA MET A 345 10.46 -11.41 14.63
C MET A 345 10.88 -9.99 14.28
N CYS A 346 10.06 -9.00 14.60
CA CYS A 346 10.34 -7.57 14.41
C CYS A 346 10.28 -6.86 15.77
N ILE A 347 11.24 -5.96 16.03
CA ILE A 347 11.21 -5.04 17.17
C ILE A 347 11.18 -3.64 16.57
N SER A 348 9.98 -3.07 16.43
CA SER A 348 9.85 -1.63 16.19
C SER A 348 10.35 -0.91 17.44
N LYS A 349 11.46 -0.19 17.34
CA LYS A 349 11.87 0.74 18.39
C LYS A 349 11.58 2.15 17.89
N PRO A 350 10.66 2.91 18.53
CA PRO A 350 10.57 4.32 18.25
C PRO A 350 11.95 4.95 18.53
N ARG A 351 12.38 5.90 17.68
CA ARG A 351 13.68 6.58 17.85
C ARG A 351 13.77 7.35 19.16
N PHE A 352 12.62 7.79 19.68
CA PHE A 352 12.50 8.54 20.92
C PHE A 352 11.60 7.80 21.94
N PRO A 353 11.84 7.98 23.24
CA PRO A 353 11.02 7.38 24.29
C PRO A 353 9.62 8.03 24.37
N LYS A 354 8.70 7.36 25.07
CA LYS A 354 7.42 7.96 25.50
C LYS A 354 7.65 8.96 26.65
N ALA A 355 6.68 9.82 26.93
CA ALA A 355 6.75 10.75 28.06
C ALA A 355 6.12 10.14 29.32
N THR A 356 6.70 10.37 30.49
CA THR A 356 6.07 10.06 31.78
C THR A 356 5.23 11.22 32.33
N VAL A 357 5.48 12.45 31.86
CA VAL A 357 4.79 13.66 32.31
C VAL A 357 4.45 14.52 31.09
N ALA A 358 3.29 15.17 31.11
CA ALA A 358 2.85 16.10 30.07
C ALA A 358 3.87 17.23 29.88
N PRO A 359 4.48 17.38 28.69
CA PRO A 359 5.35 18.52 28.40
C PRO A 359 4.56 19.83 28.38
N ASN A 360 5.25 20.97 28.55
CA ASN A 360 4.61 22.28 28.45
C ASN A 360 3.88 22.45 27.11
N GLY A 361 2.63 22.91 27.16
CA GLY A 361 1.77 23.07 25.99
C GLY A 361 0.95 21.81 25.64
N PHE A 362 1.10 20.71 26.39
CA PHE A 362 0.28 19.51 26.27
C PHE A 362 -0.63 19.36 27.49
N ARG A 363 -1.84 18.84 27.26
CA ARG A 363 -2.82 18.49 28.30
C ARG A 363 -2.95 16.98 28.39
N GLU A 364 -3.05 16.47 29.61
CA GLU A 364 -3.35 15.06 29.85
C GLU A 364 -4.82 14.77 29.53
N VAL A 365 -5.03 13.75 28.70
CA VAL A 365 -6.33 13.30 28.26
C VAL A 365 -6.44 11.79 28.51
N ASN A 366 -7.42 11.43 29.33
CA ASN A 366 -7.73 10.05 29.63
C ASN A 366 -8.76 9.55 28.61
N LEU A 367 -8.37 8.55 27.83
CA LEU A 367 -9.27 7.92 26.86
C LEU A 367 -10.17 6.88 27.56
N PRO A 368 -11.37 6.59 27.00
CA PRO A 368 -12.28 5.58 27.55
C PRO A 368 -11.70 4.16 27.63
N ASP A 369 -10.66 3.86 26.86
CA ASP A 369 -9.96 2.57 26.85
C ASP A 369 -8.81 2.48 27.89
N ASN A 370 -8.75 3.44 28.82
CA ASN A 370 -7.72 3.61 29.85
C ASN A 370 -6.32 3.99 29.33
N ARG A 371 -6.18 4.36 28.05
CA ARG A 371 -4.95 5.00 27.58
C ARG A 371 -4.89 6.45 28.04
N VAL A 372 -3.68 6.89 28.36
CA VAL A 372 -3.40 8.29 28.72
C VAL A 372 -2.58 8.91 27.59
N LEU A 373 -3.09 10.01 27.04
CA LEU A 373 -2.43 10.79 26.00
C LEU A 373 -2.09 12.18 26.53
N PHE A 374 -0.94 12.72 26.13
CA PHE A 374 -0.67 14.15 26.25
C PHE A 374 -0.93 14.79 24.89
N VAL A 375 -1.91 15.69 24.82
CA VAL A 375 -2.41 16.27 23.57
C VAL A 375 -2.20 17.78 23.60
N SER A 376 -1.62 18.33 22.53
CA SER A 376 -1.43 19.77 22.40
C SER A 376 -2.74 20.49 22.10
N GLU A 377 -2.76 21.81 22.29
CA GLU A 377 -3.74 22.65 21.60
C GLU A 377 -3.50 22.62 20.07
N MET A 378 -4.41 23.24 19.29
CA MET A 378 -4.17 23.42 17.85
C MET A 378 -2.86 24.16 17.66
N VAL A 379 -2.00 23.64 16.78
CA VAL A 379 -0.77 24.35 16.43
C VAL A 379 -1.15 25.69 15.81
N THR A 380 -0.57 26.75 16.34
CA THR A 380 -0.88 28.12 15.97
C THR A 380 0.01 28.61 14.82
N VAL A 381 -0.43 29.68 14.12
CA VAL A 381 0.38 30.35 13.09
C VAL A 381 1.71 30.83 13.68
N GLY A 382 1.71 31.38 14.89
CA GLY A 382 2.92 31.84 15.56
C GLY A 382 3.88 30.70 15.93
N GLU A 383 3.37 29.54 16.35
CA GLU A 383 4.19 28.34 16.57
C GLU A 383 4.80 27.81 15.29
N PHE A 384 3.99 27.73 14.24
CA PHE A 384 4.45 27.24 12.94
C PHE A 384 5.46 28.20 12.29
N ARG A 385 5.30 29.52 12.48
CA ARG A 385 6.31 30.51 12.04
C ARG A 385 7.64 30.30 12.74
N ARG A 386 7.65 30.05 14.06
CA ARG A 386 8.89 29.74 14.79
C ARG A 386 9.58 28.49 14.23
N PHE A 387 8.80 27.45 13.88
CA PHE A 387 9.33 26.28 13.17
C PHE A 387 9.95 26.66 11.82
N ALA A 388 9.26 27.46 11.02
CA ALA A 388 9.71 27.90 9.71
C ALA A 388 10.98 28.78 9.79
N GLU A 389 11.14 29.56 10.84
CA GLU A 389 12.32 30.41 11.08
C GLU A 389 13.49 29.61 11.69
N ALA A 390 13.19 28.62 12.53
CA ALA A 390 14.20 27.78 13.18
C ALA A 390 14.78 26.69 12.26
N THR A 391 14.18 26.47 11.10
CA THR A 391 14.56 25.41 10.16
C THR A 391 14.68 25.95 8.74
N ASP A 392 15.48 25.28 7.92
CA ASP A 392 15.57 25.52 6.48
C ASP A 392 14.52 24.71 5.70
N TYR A 393 13.42 24.28 6.34
CA TYR A 393 12.36 23.45 5.74
C TYR A 393 11.67 24.15 4.56
N MET A 394 11.33 25.44 4.73
CA MET A 394 10.60 26.21 3.72
C MET A 394 11.39 26.38 2.42
N GLU A 395 12.72 26.37 2.50
CA GLU A 395 13.61 26.48 1.34
C GLU A 395 13.72 25.16 0.56
N ARG A 396 13.42 24.02 1.19
CA ARG A 396 13.55 22.68 0.61
C ARG A 396 12.27 22.09 0.08
N ARG A 397 11.11 22.45 0.65
CA ARG A 397 9.83 21.89 0.22
C ARG A 397 9.47 22.39 -1.18
N GLU A 398 8.94 21.48 -1.99
CA GLU A 398 8.23 21.82 -3.22
C GLU A 398 6.74 22.00 -2.89
N GLY A 399 6.07 23.01 -3.45
CA GLY A 399 4.63 23.24 -3.23
C GLY A 399 4.28 24.71 -3.05
N GLU A 400 3.02 24.98 -2.66
CA GLU A 400 2.54 26.34 -2.40
C GLU A 400 3.17 26.90 -1.11
N SER A 401 3.32 28.22 -1.00
CA SER A 401 3.77 28.82 0.27
C SER A 401 2.71 28.61 1.35
N TRP A 402 3.11 28.12 2.54
CA TRP A 402 2.20 28.04 3.70
C TRP A 402 1.60 29.40 4.06
N SER A 403 2.29 30.48 3.68
CA SER A 403 1.90 31.87 3.87
C SER A 403 0.57 32.20 3.18
N ALA A 404 0.23 31.51 2.07
CA ALA A 404 -1.04 31.66 1.36
C ALA A 404 -2.29 31.36 2.22
N ALA A 405 -2.16 30.48 3.22
CA ALA A 405 -3.24 30.13 4.13
C ALA A 405 -3.15 30.84 5.49
N ASN A 406 -2.10 31.62 5.75
CA ASN A 406 -1.76 32.05 7.12
C ASN A 406 -1.26 33.49 7.28
N ASP A 407 -0.82 34.21 6.24
CA ASP A 407 -0.18 35.53 6.40
C ASP A 407 -1.11 36.59 7.00
N SER A 408 -2.40 36.54 6.70
CA SER A 408 -3.38 37.49 7.25
C SER A 408 -4.09 36.97 8.50
N ASN A 409 -3.65 35.83 9.05
CA ASN A 409 -4.16 35.29 10.31
C ASN A 409 -3.32 35.79 11.50
N PRO A 410 -3.95 36.15 12.63
CA PRO A 410 -3.22 36.42 13.86
C PRO A 410 -2.39 35.22 14.32
N ASP A 411 -1.28 35.48 15.00
CA ASP A 411 -0.36 34.44 15.48
C ASP A 411 -1.02 33.41 16.39
N SER A 412 -2.07 33.80 17.12
CA SER A 412 -2.86 32.92 17.99
C SER A 412 -3.88 32.05 17.24
N SER A 413 -4.08 32.30 15.94
CA SER A 413 -4.98 31.49 15.12
C SER A 413 -4.40 30.09 14.87
N PRO A 414 -5.24 29.06 14.69
CA PRO A 414 -4.81 27.75 14.19
C PRO A 414 -4.15 27.86 12.82
N VAL A 415 -3.02 27.19 12.64
CA VAL A 415 -2.32 27.14 11.35
C VAL A 415 -3.11 26.29 10.34
N GLY A 416 -3.13 26.74 9.08
CA GLY A 416 -3.49 25.90 7.95
C GLY A 416 -2.24 25.27 7.37
N ALA A 417 -2.13 23.95 7.41
CA ALA A 417 -0.95 23.22 6.95
C ALA A 417 -1.33 22.11 5.97
N THR A 418 -0.48 21.86 4.98
CA THR A 418 -0.55 20.59 4.24
C THR A 418 -0.17 19.44 5.18
N PHE A 419 -0.48 18.20 4.79
CA PHE A 419 -0.06 17.06 5.60
C PHE A 419 1.47 16.96 5.72
N SER A 420 2.19 17.27 4.64
CA SER A 420 3.67 17.32 4.64
C SER A 420 4.20 18.39 5.61
N ASP A 421 3.59 19.58 5.63
CA ASP A 421 3.95 20.66 6.56
C ASP A 421 3.74 20.24 8.02
N ALA A 422 2.60 19.61 8.30
CA ALA A 422 2.29 19.12 9.63
C ALA A 422 3.29 18.05 10.09
N LEU A 423 3.68 17.13 9.18
CA LEU A 423 4.67 16.10 9.47
C LEU A 423 6.05 16.70 9.74
N ALA A 424 6.48 17.69 8.94
CA ALA A 424 7.74 18.39 9.16
C ALA A 424 7.78 19.10 10.51
N TYR A 425 6.69 19.79 10.87
CA TYR A 425 6.54 20.40 12.19
C TYR A 425 6.59 19.36 13.31
N CYS A 426 5.92 18.21 13.13
CA CYS A 426 5.94 17.11 14.08
C CYS A 426 7.37 16.57 14.29
N ALA A 427 8.14 16.38 13.21
CA ALA A 427 9.53 15.95 13.29
C ALA A 427 10.44 16.95 14.02
N TRP A 428 10.21 18.25 13.80
CA TRP A 428 10.92 19.30 14.52
C TRP A 428 10.58 19.28 16.01
N LYS A 429 9.29 19.17 16.36
CA LYS A 429 8.85 19.09 17.76
C LYS A 429 9.33 17.84 18.48
N GLU A 430 9.37 16.70 17.80
CA GLU A 430 9.92 15.45 18.34
C GLU A 430 11.39 15.63 18.77
N LYS A 431 12.19 16.33 17.95
CA LYS A 431 13.60 16.64 18.27
C LYS A 431 13.74 17.69 19.37
N GLU A 432 12.89 18.71 19.38
CA GLU A 432 12.90 19.76 20.39
C GLU A 432 12.57 19.19 21.79
N LEU A 433 11.60 18.27 21.85
CA LEU A 433 11.16 17.65 23.11
C LEU A 433 12.02 16.42 23.48
N GLY A 434 12.67 15.77 22.52
CA GLY A 434 13.41 14.52 22.74
C GLY A 434 12.51 13.32 23.08
N ILE A 435 11.24 13.37 22.68
CA ILE A 435 10.18 12.40 23.01
C ILE A 435 9.40 12.09 21.73
N ALA A 436 8.88 10.87 21.61
CA ALA A 436 8.07 10.48 20.45
C ALA A 436 6.77 11.30 20.37
N VAL A 437 6.58 11.98 19.24
CA VAL A 437 5.40 12.80 18.94
C VAL A 437 4.75 12.31 17.64
N ARG A 438 3.41 12.32 17.61
CA ARG A 438 2.62 11.98 16.43
C ARG A 438 1.34 12.83 16.37
N PHE A 439 0.47 12.60 15.39
CA PHE A 439 -0.90 13.12 15.41
C PHE A 439 -1.83 12.19 16.19
N LEU A 440 -3.06 12.66 16.47
CA LEU A 440 -4.15 11.77 16.87
C LEU A 440 -4.44 10.77 15.75
N THR A 441 -4.89 9.57 16.09
CA THR A 441 -5.65 8.75 15.14
C THR A 441 -7.10 9.27 15.05
N ILE A 442 -7.82 8.91 13.99
CA ILE A 442 -9.24 9.26 13.86
C ILE A 442 -10.04 8.71 15.05
N ASP A 443 -9.75 7.48 15.48
CA ASP A 443 -10.40 6.85 16.63
C ASP A 443 -10.10 7.58 17.94
N GLU A 444 -8.84 7.96 18.18
CA GLU A 444 -8.48 8.76 19.36
C GLU A 444 -9.17 10.11 19.35
N HIS A 445 -9.20 10.79 18.20
CA HIS A 445 -9.93 12.04 18.05
C HIS A 445 -11.43 11.86 18.39
N ARG A 446 -12.06 10.76 17.96
CA ARG A 446 -13.46 10.43 18.27
C ARG A 446 -13.71 10.06 19.73
N MET A 447 -12.74 9.42 20.37
CA MET A 447 -12.82 9.12 21.81
C MET A 447 -12.77 10.39 22.65
N ILE A 448 -11.96 11.38 22.25
CA ILE A 448 -11.86 12.68 22.92
C ILE A 448 -13.09 13.53 22.62
N ARG A 449 -13.48 13.55 21.35
CA ARG A 449 -14.58 14.34 20.81
C ARG A 449 -15.69 13.38 20.36
N PRO A 450 -16.60 12.96 21.26
CA PRO A 450 -17.68 12.06 20.91
C PRO A 450 -18.73 12.76 20.02
N PHE A 451 -19.55 11.96 19.35
CA PHE A 451 -20.60 12.46 18.45
C PHE A 451 -21.60 13.37 19.16
N ALA A 452 -22.05 14.41 18.47
CA ALA A 452 -22.96 15.40 19.05
C ALA A 452 -24.39 14.87 19.28
N SER A 453 -24.72 13.68 18.75
CA SER A 453 -26.02 13.03 18.96
C SER A 453 -25.98 11.52 18.67
N GLU A 454 -26.93 10.77 19.25
CA GLU A 454 -27.19 9.34 18.96
C GLU A 454 -27.45 9.07 17.47
N HIS A 455 -27.87 10.08 16.69
CA HIS A 455 -28.01 9.97 15.25
C HIS A 455 -26.66 9.77 14.57
N TYR A 456 -25.64 10.55 14.94
CA TYR A 456 -24.29 10.45 14.37
C TYR A 456 -23.48 9.29 14.93
N GLU A 457 -23.73 8.90 16.19
CA GLU A 457 -23.13 7.70 16.78
C GLU A 457 -23.51 6.42 16.02
N ARG A 458 -24.76 6.33 15.54
CA ARG A 458 -25.24 5.23 14.69
C ARG A 458 -24.68 5.26 13.25
N LEU A 459 -24.12 6.41 12.82
CA LEU A 459 -23.54 6.60 11.50
C LEU A 459 -22.02 6.36 11.48
N ALA A 460 -21.40 6.06 12.63
CA ALA A 460 -19.96 5.85 12.77
C ALA A 460 -19.37 4.69 11.93
N GLN A 461 -20.23 3.84 11.34
CA GLN A 461 -19.81 2.61 10.62
C GLN A 461 -20.61 2.36 9.31
N GLY A 462 -21.30 3.36 8.75
CA GLY A 462 -22.14 3.19 7.55
C GLY A 462 -21.52 3.78 6.28
N ASP A 463 -21.55 3.05 5.17
CA ASP A 463 -21.23 3.56 3.82
C ASP A 463 -22.38 4.39 3.29
N PHE A 464 -22.26 5.73 3.17
CA PHE A 464 -23.15 6.48 2.28
C PHE A 464 -22.50 7.64 1.51
N PRO A 465 -22.61 7.62 0.16
CA PRO A 465 -22.31 8.73 -0.72
C PRO A 465 -23.51 9.72 -0.79
N TRP A 466 -23.32 10.88 -0.18
CA TRP A 466 -23.95 12.20 -0.42
C TRP A 466 -25.47 12.47 -0.38
N GLU A 467 -26.43 11.54 -0.41
CA GLU A 467 -27.84 11.94 -0.66
C GLU A 467 -28.86 11.41 0.34
N ASN A 468 -29.18 12.23 1.36
CA ASN A 468 -30.52 12.55 1.87
C ASN A 468 -30.40 13.27 3.23
N TRP A 469 -30.76 14.57 3.31
CA TRP A 469 -31.02 15.38 4.53
C TRP A 469 -30.00 16.45 4.94
N PRO A 470 -30.50 17.62 5.41
CA PRO A 470 -29.95 18.93 5.09
C PRO A 470 -28.98 19.46 6.17
N PRO A 471 -28.16 20.46 5.82
CA PRO A 471 -27.55 21.34 6.81
C PRO A 471 -28.54 22.44 7.28
N ARG A 472 -28.30 23.00 8.49
CA ARG A 472 -28.52 24.43 8.95
C ARG A 472 -29.45 24.58 10.17
N GLU A 473 -29.18 25.52 11.09
CA GLU A 473 -29.72 26.89 10.98
C GLU A 473 -28.76 28.08 11.19
N ARG A 474 -27.47 27.87 11.45
CA ARG A 474 -26.48 28.95 11.24
C ARG A 474 -25.23 28.44 10.53
N LEU A 475 -25.07 28.87 9.29
CA LEU A 475 -23.82 28.82 8.55
C LEU A 475 -23.02 30.06 8.91
N GLU A 476 -22.16 29.94 9.90
CA GLU A 476 -20.98 30.78 9.92
C GLU A 476 -19.87 29.94 9.30
N ALA A 477 -19.66 30.11 7.99
CA ALA A 477 -18.44 29.62 7.37
C ALA A 477 -17.28 30.20 8.18
N SER A 478 -16.47 29.34 8.79
CA SER A 478 -15.37 29.78 9.65
C SER A 478 -14.18 30.26 8.84
N VAL A 479 -14.19 30.09 7.52
CA VAL A 479 -13.16 30.58 6.60
C VAL A 479 -13.69 31.69 5.67
N ILE A 480 -12.95 32.81 5.61
CA ILE A 480 -13.09 33.91 4.65
C ILE A 480 -12.09 33.68 3.51
N TRP A 481 -12.51 33.86 2.26
CA TRP A 481 -11.67 33.65 1.08
C TRP A 481 -11.42 34.98 0.36
N SER A 482 -10.19 35.20 -0.11
CA SER A 482 -9.92 36.30 -1.04
C SER A 482 -10.58 35.96 -2.39
N GLU A 483 -11.71 36.61 -2.64
CA GLU A 483 -12.66 36.44 -3.76
C GLU A 483 -13.50 35.14 -3.78
N PRO A 484 -14.85 35.24 -3.90
CA PRO A 484 -15.70 34.07 -3.99
C PRO A 484 -15.46 33.31 -5.30
N ARG A 485 -15.41 31.99 -5.19
CA ARG A 485 -15.46 31.07 -6.33
C ARG A 485 -16.76 31.34 -7.10
N PHE A 486 -16.65 31.40 -8.42
CA PHE A 486 -17.76 31.50 -9.39
C PHE A 486 -18.41 32.89 -9.49
N LEU A 487 -17.92 33.72 -10.40
CA LEU A 487 -18.75 34.75 -11.03
C LEU A 487 -19.41 34.14 -12.26
N GLU A 488 -20.75 34.23 -12.37
CA GLU A 488 -21.40 34.13 -13.68
C GLU A 488 -20.96 35.33 -14.52
N PRO A 489 -20.58 35.13 -15.81
CA PRO A 489 -20.19 36.26 -16.65
C PRO A 489 -21.36 37.25 -16.75
N GLY A 490 -21.07 38.55 -16.57
CA GLY A 490 -22.04 39.62 -16.78
C GLY A 490 -22.49 39.71 -18.25
N PRO A 491 -23.60 40.40 -18.53
CA PRO A 491 -24.28 40.39 -19.84
C PRO A 491 -23.44 40.95 -21.02
N ASP A 492 -22.34 41.65 -20.72
CA ASP A 492 -21.56 42.41 -21.73
C ASP A 492 -20.23 41.74 -22.13
N LEU A 493 -19.98 40.48 -21.74
CA LEU A 493 -18.79 39.72 -22.12
C LEU A 493 -19.14 38.57 -23.09
N PRO A 494 -18.34 38.34 -24.16
CA PRO A 494 -18.58 37.23 -25.07
C PRO A 494 -18.46 35.86 -24.38
N GLU A 495 -19.32 34.92 -24.77
CA GLU A 495 -19.59 33.65 -24.10
C GLU A 495 -18.39 32.68 -24.01
N PHE A 496 -17.30 32.89 -24.78
CA PHE A 496 -16.11 32.03 -24.85
C PHE A 496 -14.80 32.81 -25.17
N PRO A 497 -13.61 32.33 -24.74
CA PRO A 497 -12.31 32.88 -25.17
C PRO A 497 -11.85 32.31 -26.54
N PRO A 498 -10.95 33.00 -27.28
CA PRO A 498 -10.43 32.54 -28.57
C PRO A 498 -9.45 31.34 -28.50
N ASP A 499 -9.38 30.61 -29.62
CA ASP A 499 -8.88 29.23 -29.88
C ASP A 499 -7.39 28.90 -29.60
N THR A 500 -6.85 29.26 -28.44
CA THR A 500 -5.50 28.79 -28.04
C THR A 500 -5.52 27.92 -26.78
N GLY A 501 -5.98 26.68 -26.95
CA GLY A 501 -5.36 25.50 -26.32
C GLY A 501 -5.73 25.13 -24.88
N ARG A 502 -6.59 24.10 -24.78
CA ARG A 502 -6.82 23.12 -23.68
C ARG A 502 -7.71 23.51 -22.48
N GLY A 503 -8.91 22.92 -22.44
CA GLY A 503 -9.56 22.46 -21.21
C GLY A 503 -11.10 22.60 -21.13
N THR A 504 -11.87 21.57 -21.51
CA THR A 504 -13.33 21.59 -21.75
C THR A 504 -14.25 21.27 -20.56
N LYS A 505 -13.93 21.57 -19.29
CA LYS A 505 -14.94 21.55 -18.20
C LYS A 505 -14.59 22.54 -17.09
N SER A 506 -15.03 23.80 -17.27
CA SER A 506 -15.27 24.80 -16.23
C SER A 506 -15.28 26.20 -16.87
N ARG A 507 -16.45 26.85 -16.99
CA ARG A 507 -16.53 28.30 -17.22
C ARG A 507 -16.09 29.01 -15.92
N LYS A 508 -14.79 29.08 -15.68
CA LYS A 508 -14.19 29.83 -14.56
C LYS A 508 -13.38 30.98 -15.15
N ARG A 509 -13.50 32.17 -14.55
CA ARG A 509 -12.56 33.26 -14.77
C ARG A 509 -11.18 32.81 -14.29
N TRP A 510 -10.13 33.10 -15.05
CA TRP A 510 -8.76 32.97 -14.52
C TRP A 510 -8.60 34.00 -13.41
N ILE A 511 -8.12 33.55 -12.25
CA ILE A 511 -7.63 34.47 -11.21
C ILE A 511 -6.40 35.15 -11.83
N GLU A 512 -6.33 36.47 -11.75
CA GLU A 512 -5.16 37.22 -12.20
C GLU A 512 -3.90 36.67 -11.49
N SER A 513 -2.77 36.57 -12.19
CA SER A 513 -1.55 35.91 -11.66
C SER A 513 -1.06 36.50 -10.33
N GLU A 514 -1.39 37.76 -10.04
CA GLU A 514 -1.04 38.47 -8.81
C GLU A 514 -1.89 38.05 -7.60
N ASN A 515 -3.06 37.44 -7.84
CA ASN A 515 -4.02 36.97 -6.82
C ASN A 515 -4.04 35.44 -6.69
N TYR A 516 -3.08 34.74 -7.31
CA TYR A 516 -2.94 33.28 -7.25
C TYR A 516 -1.68 32.89 -6.46
N PRO A 517 -1.77 31.93 -5.52
CA PRO A 517 -2.96 31.15 -5.15
C PRO A 517 -3.97 31.95 -4.29
N PRO A 518 -5.28 31.59 -4.32
CA PRO A 518 -6.27 32.23 -3.46
C PRO A 518 -5.96 32.00 -1.98
N SER A 519 -6.15 33.03 -1.15
CA SER A 519 -5.93 32.96 0.30
C SER A 519 -7.19 32.58 1.09
N ALA A 520 -6.97 31.95 2.24
CA ALA A 520 -8.01 31.47 3.14
C ALA A 520 -7.70 31.96 4.57
N LEU A 521 -8.63 32.69 5.18
CA LEU A 521 -8.46 33.29 6.49
C LEU A 521 -9.51 32.77 7.47
N TRP A 522 -9.15 32.57 8.72
CA TRP A 522 -10.16 32.25 9.73
C TRP A 522 -11.03 33.49 10.00
N ARG A 523 -12.34 33.31 10.12
CA ARG A 523 -13.30 34.31 10.58
C ARG A 523 -13.10 34.53 12.07
N GLU A 524 -13.14 35.80 12.50
CA GLU A 524 -13.14 36.14 13.91
C GLU A 524 -14.52 36.64 14.38
N PRO A 525 -14.99 36.20 15.56
CA PRO A 525 -14.43 35.13 16.39
C PRO A 525 -14.66 33.73 15.79
N LEU A 526 -13.72 32.80 15.98
CA LEU A 526 -13.90 31.39 15.63
C LEU A 526 -14.85 30.70 16.63
N PRO A 527 -15.76 29.81 16.18
CA PRO A 527 -16.59 29.03 17.08
C PRO A 527 -15.75 27.92 17.73
N TRP A 528 -15.61 27.97 19.05
CA TRP A 528 -14.87 26.98 19.83
C TRP A 528 -15.81 26.16 20.72
N ILE A 529 -15.50 24.87 20.88
CA ILE A 529 -16.16 23.94 21.80
C ILE A 529 -15.12 23.14 22.56
N GLU A 530 -15.34 22.89 23.84
CA GLU A 530 -14.38 22.17 24.68
C GLU A 530 -14.79 20.70 24.90
N TYR A 531 -13.84 19.78 24.73
CA TYR A 531 -14.00 18.37 25.06
C TYR A 531 -12.77 17.86 25.80
N SER A 532 -12.97 17.18 26.94
CA SER A 532 -11.88 16.69 27.79
C SER A 532 -10.84 17.76 28.12
N GLY A 533 -11.30 19.00 28.32
CA GLY A 533 -10.41 20.13 28.57
C GLY A 533 -9.58 20.55 27.36
N LEU A 534 -9.95 20.21 26.12
CA LEU A 534 -9.29 20.66 24.89
C LEU A 534 -10.27 21.47 24.02
N PRO A 535 -9.87 22.65 23.51
CA PRO A 535 -10.71 23.46 22.62
C PRO A 535 -10.63 22.93 21.18
N PHE A 536 -11.77 22.65 20.57
CA PHE A 536 -11.95 22.25 19.17
C PHE A 536 -12.73 23.31 18.39
N ILE A 537 -12.46 23.45 17.10
CA ILE A 537 -13.24 24.35 16.23
C ILE A 537 -14.58 23.68 15.91
N ASP A 538 -15.68 24.34 16.28
CA ASP A 538 -17.04 23.89 15.97
C ASP A 538 -17.52 24.48 14.64
N ALA A 539 -16.86 24.10 13.55
CA ALA A 539 -17.20 24.57 12.21
C ALA A 539 -17.08 23.48 11.15
N TRP A 540 -17.85 23.64 10.07
CA TRP A 540 -17.94 22.68 8.97
C TRP A 540 -16.67 22.63 8.10
N ASP A 541 -16.07 23.80 7.87
CA ASP A 541 -14.91 24.02 7.01
C ASP A 541 -13.57 23.97 7.77
N ALA A 542 -13.62 23.61 9.05
CA ALA A 542 -12.44 23.35 9.87
C ALA A 542 -12.08 21.88 9.84
N TYR A 543 -10.80 21.55 9.67
CA TYR A 543 -10.36 20.16 9.65
C TYR A 543 -9.10 19.99 10.49
N GLU A 544 -8.90 18.79 11.01
CA GLU A 544 -7.70 18.39 11.73
C GLU A 544 -7.06 17.18 11.03
N TRP A 545 -5.74 17.24 10.81
CA TRP A 545 -4.97 16.07 10.35
C TRP A 545 -4.88 15.02 11.46
N CYS A 546 -5.02 13.75 11.06
CA CYS A 546 -4.81 12.57 11.88
C CYS A 546 -3.78 11.65 11.19
N VAL A 547 -3.20 10.70 11.92
CA VAL A 547 -2.18 9.78 11.36
C VAL A 547 -2.72 9.00 10.15
N ASP A 548 -3.97 8.57 10.27
CA ASP A 548 -4.74 7.73 9.35
C ASP A 548 -5.66 8.53 8.41
N GLY A 549 -5.62 9.87 8.46
CA GLY A 549 -6.41 10.71 7.56
C GLY A 549 -6.67 12.12 8.07
N ARG A 550 -7.93 12.57 8.01
CA ARG A 550 -8.36 13.89 8.50
C ARG A 550 -9.79 13.82 9.01
N VAL A 551 -10.11 14.67 9.98
CA VAL A 551 -11.47 14.79 10.56
C VAL A 551 -11.95 16.23 10.40
N ALA A 552 -13.25 16.43 10.16
CA ALA A 552 -13.86 17.77 10.11
C ALA A 552 -14.32 18.25 11.50
N GLY A 553 -14.34 19.56 11.69
CA GLY A 553 -14.76 20.30 12.87
C GLY A 553 -16.27 20.17 13.16
N ARG A 554 -17.04 19.62 12.22
CA ARG A 554 -18.35 19.01 12.44
C ARG A 554 -18.39 17.71 11.64
N TYR A 555 -18.44 16.59 12.35
CA TYR A 555 -18.11 15.25 11.85
C TYR A 555 -18.67 14.95 10.46
N TRP A 556 -17.76 14.98 9.48
CA TRP A 556 -17.95 14.45 8.15
C TRP A 556 -16.79 13.49 7.88
N GLN A 557 -17.12 12.25 7.54
CA GLN A 557 -16.19 11.26 7.03
C GLN A 557 -16.64 10.93 5.61
N GLY A 558 -15.76 11.15 4.64
CA GLY A 558 -16.03 10.89 3.23
C GLY A 558 -14.84 11.28 2.35
N THR A 559 -14.78 10.70 1.16
CA THR A 559 -13.76 11.02 0.17
C THR A 559 -14.03 12.41 -0.40
N MET A 560 -13.07 13.34 -0.25
CA MET A 560 -13.20 14.66 -0.90
C MET A 560 -13.25 14.47 -2.41
N GLY A 561 -14.12 15.24 -3.05
CA GLY A 561 -14.45 15.17 -4.46
C GLY A 561 -13.25 15.00 -5.40
N ASP A 562 -13.50 14.16 -6.39
CA ASP A 562 -12.64 13.77 -7.49
C ASP A 562 -11.77 14.92 -8.08
N THR A 563 -10.52 14.54 -8.29
CA THR A 563 -9.29 15.27 -8.63
C THR A 563 -9.29 16.07 -9.94
N LYS A 564 -10.14 17.10 -10.08
CA LYS A 564 -9.97 18.09 -11.16
C LYS A 564 -10.13 19.54 -10.66
N SER A 565 -9.01 20.28 -10.54
CA SER A 565 -8.77 21.73 -10.24
C SER A 565 -8.57 22.17 -8.76
N TRP A 566 -7.71 23.13 -8.32
CA TRP A 566 -6.36 23.64 -8.72
C TRP A 566 -5.74 24.38 -7.47
N GLY A 567 -5.05 23.66 -6.54
CA GLY A 567 -4.31 24.19 -5.36
C GLY A 567 -4.28 23.25 -4.11
N GLU A 568 -3.28 23.34 -3.21
CA GLU A 568 -3.04 22.42 -2.06
C GLU A 568 -4.04 22.63 -0.89
N TYR A 569 -4.63 23.83 -0.77
CA TYR A 569 -5.56 24.24 0.29
C TYR A 569 -7.03 24.36 -0.17
N LYS A 570 -7.45 23.59 -1.18
CA LYS A 570 -8.76 23.76 -1.83
C LYS A 570 -9.95 23.60 -0.85
N ASN A 571 -10.74 24.66 -0.67
CA ASN A 571 -12.03 24.75 0.04
C ASN A 571 -11.98 24.56 1.57
N VAL A 572 -10.80 24.33 2.16
CA VAL A 572 -10.70 23.97 3.58
C VAL A 572 -9.43 24.53 4.20
N LYS A 573 -9.48 24.82 5.50
CA LYS A 573 -8.29 25.07 6.31
C LYS A 573 -8.10 23.89 7.26
N ILE A 574 -6.99 23.17 7.08
CA ILE A 574 -6.68 21.95 7.83
C ILE A 574 -5.58 22.28 8.82
N GLY A 575 -5.91 22.28 10.11
CA GLY A 575 -4.94 22.37 11.19
C GLY A 575 -4.58 20.99 11.72
N PHE A 576 -3.88 20.94 12.84
CA PHE A 576 -3.46 19.69 13.46
C PHE A 576 -3.04 19.90 14.91
N ARG A 577 -2.97 18.78 15.65
CA ARG A 577 -2.46 18.71 17.02
C ARG A 577 -1.39 17.65 17.11
N LEU A 578 -0.55 17.79 18.12
CA LEU A 578 0.46 16.83 18.47
C LEU A 578 -0.01 15.99 19.66
N VAL A 579 0.39 14.73 19.64
CA VAL A 579 0.07 13.72 20.65
C VAL A 579 1.35 13.02 21.05
N ILE A 580 1.47 12.82 22.35
CA ILE A 580 2.49 11.99 22.98
C ILE A 580 1.75 10.92 23.79
N GLU A 581 2.15 9.66 23.62
CA GLU A 581 1.60 8.59 24.42
C GLU A 581 2.30 8.56 25.79
N ALA A 582 1.54 8.48 26.87
CA ALA A 582 2.11 8.38 28.21
C ALA A 582 2.77 7.01 28.41
N ASP A 583 3.91 7.02 29.10
CA ASP A 583 4.57 5.81 29.59
C ASP A 583 4.02 5.48 30.98
N ASN A 584 3.15 4.48 31.05
CA ASN A 584 2.51 4.03 32.30
C ASN A 584 3.38 3.01 33.07
N SER A 585 4.70 2.99 32.83
CA SER A 585 5.63 2.02 33.43
C SER A 585 6.01 2.28 34.89
#